data_AF-A0A7R9KEI3-F1
#
_entry.id   AF-A0A7R9KEI3-F1
#
_cell.length_a   1.000
_cell.length_b   1.000
_cell.length_c   1.000
_cell.angle_alpha   90.00
_cell.angle_beta   90.00
_cell.angle_gamma   90.00
#
_symmetry.space_group_name_H-M   'P 1'
#
loop_
_entity.id
_entity.type
_entity.pdbx_description
1 polymer ?
#
loop_
_entity_poly.entity_id
_entity_poly.type
_entity_poly.pdbx_seq_one_letter_code
_entity_poly.pdbx_strand_id
1 'polypeptide(L)'
;MNGIILRKIFAMLGPNGTGKTTLMRVILGQLKLKSGTIEVFGKMAGSASLGIPGPGVGYMPQELALFDYFTIGEILYYYAMIYHMTREEIDESVNNLRELLHFPENSRIISQLSGGQQRRVSIAITMLHKPRLVILDEPTVGVDSLLRHRIWQYLENMCDKYGQTVIITTHYIEEARSAHNVAFIMSGAVLRQSNPQQLMDEYQCPTLEDVFLQLCHSKENTDNLNKDTKCSGNTNIYLDNNDIITPIEENINYKNNAFIDWQRMKAMLIKQTIMIKRRPLFVCAYYGLTIIGIIAMNMIITQDIKHIPFGVYNSDVINDNQTSLSRLFIDSLDLNNVRLSHYPSSDSAVKSVINGSNYLVFEFRDNFSNNFETRVTDMFDASNESIENGIIHLYVDFSNIHIGYMAVKYLLTGYNKFIDKLGLMLNKTRISEQLSTINIIEVFNGDLSKVGVTFMFLGPQMFIFMEFIWGMLLSAFIMVNDKSTNVMNRVFVSGVTEYEYMGAHILINGIISVGQVLLSMLFVFVVFAVQQSGMGIFTGLLLAIILADPISVVVATCSIMCMVLTISGVVWPIETIHPLYRFIAYSSPITIPIQSFRNIMVRGWTFTEPDVYHVPVVI
;
A
#
# COMPACT_ATOMS: atom_id res chain seq x y z
N MET A 1 19.88 -16.14 -35.53
CA MET A 1 20.26 -14.73 -35.75
C MET A 1 21.78 -14.71 -35.86
N ASN A 2 22.32 -14.07 -36.88
CA ASN A 2 23.77 -13.97 -37.03
C ASN A 2 24.31 -12.99 -35.99
N GLY A 3 25.59 -13.14 -35.58
CA GLY A 3 26.20 -12.27 -34.56
C GLY A 3 26.08 -10.77 -34.88
N ILE A 4 25.96 -9.94 -33.85
CA ILE A 4 25.98 -8.48 -33.99
C ILE A 4 27.43 -8.03 -34.06
N ILE A 5 27.78 -7.27 -35.09
CA ILE A 5 29.14 -6.75 -35.26
C ILE A 5 29.40 -5.66 -34.22
N LEU A 6 30.52 -5.78 -33.51
CA LEU A 6 30.96 -4.80 -32.52
C LEU A 6 31.27 -3.46 -33.20
N ARG A 7 31.10 -2.36 -32.44
CA ARG A 7 31.43 -0.99 -32.87
C ARG A 7 30.64 -0.50 -34.09
N LYS A 8 29.43 -1.04 -34.29
CA LYS A 8 28.55 -0.70 -35.41
C LYS A 8 27.12 -0.49 -34.93
N ILE A 9 26.32 0.15 -35.78
CA ILE A 9 24.88 0.30 -35.58
C ILE A 9 24.15 -0.89 -36.17
N PHE A 10 23.38 -1.58 -35.33
CA PHE A 10 22.54 -2.70 -35.70
C PHE A 10 21.06 -2.35 -35.52
N ALA A 11 20.31 -2.34 -36.62
CA ALA A 11 18.90 -1.99 -36.61
C ALA A 11 17.99 -3.23 -36.70
N MET A 12 17.09 -3.39 -35.75
CA MET A 12 16.08 -4.44 -35.70
C MET A 12 14.74 -3.90 -36.20
N LEU A 13 14.28 -4.44 -37.32
CA LEU A 13 13.09 -3.96 -38.04
C LEU A 13 12.01 -5.04 -38.05
N GLY A 14 10.76 -4.62 -37.94
CA GLY A 14 9.61 -5.54 -38.01
C GLY A 14 8.37 -5.00 -37.32
N PRO A 15 7.19 -5.61 -37.54
CA PRO A 15 5.93 -5.18 -36.96
C PRO A 15 5.93 -5.31 -35.43
N ASN A 16 4.91 -4.72 -34.81
CA ASN A 16 4.66 -4.87 -33.38
C ASN A 16 4.41 -6.35 -33.01
N GLY A 17 4.88 -6.76 -31.84
CA GLY A 17 4.67 -8.13 -31.35
C GLY A 17 5.60 -9.20 -31.93
N THR A 18 6.61 -8.85 -32.72
CA THR A 18 7.58 -9.82 -33.29
C THR A 18 8.67 -10.27 -32.32
N GLY A 19 8.71 -9.72 -31.11
CA GLY A 19 9.66 -10.09 -30.06
C GLY A 19 10.93 -9.22 -29.98
N LYS A 20 10.99 -8.07 -30.68
CA LYS A 20 12.16 -7.16 -30.66
C LYS A 20 12.50 -6.68 -29.24
N THR A 21 11.53 -6.09 -28.56
CA THR A 21 11.68 -5.63 -27.17
C THR A 21 11.96 -6.80 -26.21
N THR A 22 11.39 -7.98 -26.47
CA THR A 22 11.69 -9.19 -25.69
C THR A 22 13.15 -9.61 -25.83
N LEU A 23 13.71 -9.59 -27.05
CA LEU A 23 15.13 -9.89 -27.28
C LEU A 23 16.03 -8.87 -26.58
N MET A 24 15.69 -7.58 -26.64
CA MET A 24 16.42 -6.54 -25.91
C MET A 24 16.44 -6.81 -24.40
N ARG A 25 15.30 -7.18 -23.80
CA ARG A 25 15.22 -7.53 -22.37
C ARG A 25 16.10 -8.73 -22.01
N VAL A 26 16.27 -9.69 -22.93
CA VAL A 26 17.21 -10.80 -22.73
C VAL A 26 18.65 -10.31 -22.78
N ILE A 27 19.01 -9.47 -23.77
CA ILE A 27 20.36 -8.88 -23.89
C ILE A 27 20.72 -8.09 -22.62
N LEU A 28 19.74 -7.37 -22.06
CA LEU A 28 19.86 -6.62 -20.81
C LEU A 28 19.91 -7.49 -19.54
N GLY A 29 19.74 -8.81 -19.65
CA GLY A 29 19.72 -9.72 -18.51
C GLY A 29 18.42 -9.68 -17.67
N GLN A 30 17.37 -9.01 -18.15
CA GLN A 30 16.08 -8.92 -17.44
C GLN A 30 15.19 -10.14 -17.65
N LEU A 31 15.37 -10.87 -18.74
CA LEU A 31 14.60 -12.09 -19.06
C LEU A 31 15.54 -13.26 -19.31
N LYS A 32 15.21 -14.43 -18.75
CA LYS A 32 15.91 -15.68 -19.03
C LYS A 32 15.35 -16.32 -20.29
N LEU A 33 16.24 -16.81 -21.16
CA LEU A 33 15.87 -17.58 -22.34
C LEU A 33 15.31 -18.95 -21.92
N LYS A 34 14.29 -19.41 -22.66
CA LYS A 34 13.80 -20.80 -22.53
C LYS A 34 14.75 -21.80 -23.21
N SER A 35 15.40 -21.39 -24.28
CA SER A 35 16.38 -22.18 -25.05
C SER A 35 17.38 -21.25 -25.77
N GLY A 36 18.56 -21.79 -26.10
CA GLY A 36 19.65 -21.04 -26.72
C GLY A 36 20.49 -20.23 -25.74
N THR A 37 21.53 -19.59 -26.25
CA THR A 37 22.45 -18.73 -25.49
C THR A 37 22.63 -17.39 -26.21
N ILE A 38 22.85 -16.33 -25.43
CA ILE A 38 23.22 -15.01 -25.94
C ILE A 38 24.49 -14.59 -25.22
N GLU A 39 25.50 -14.27 -26.00
CA GLU A 39 26.76 -13.71 -25.53
C GLU A 39 26.86 -12.25 -25.94
N VAL A 40 27.26 -11.40 -24.99
CA VAL A 40 27.48 -9.98 -25.15
C VAL A 40 28.92 -9.72 -24.75
N PHE A 41 29.73 -9.18 -25.66
CA PHE A 41 31.19 -8.98 -25.47
C PHE A 41 31.92 -10.25 -24.95
N GLY A 42 31.55 -11.43 -25.47
CA GLY A 42 32.18 -12.71 -25.13
C GLY A 42 31.77 -13.31 -23.78
N LYS A 43 30.74 -12.76 -23.12
CA LYS A 43 30.20 -13.28 -21.85
C LYS A 43 28.70 -13.51 -21.96
N MET A 44 28.15 -14.44 -21.18
CA MET A 44 26.70 -14.64 -21.16
C MET A 44 25.96 -13.37 -20.71
N ALA A 45 24.84 -13.08 -21.39
CA ALA A 45 23.95 -11.98 -21.03
C ALA A 45 23.47 -12.12 -19.56
N GLY A 46 23.47 -11.00 -18.83
CA GLY A 46 23.14 -10.97 -17.41
C GLY A 46 24.26 -11.42 -16.46
N SER A 47 25.47 -11.70 -16.96
CA SER A 47 26.62 -11.98 -16.09
C SER A 47 27.10 -10.71 -15.37
N ALA A 48 27.36 -10.80 -14.06
CA ALA A 48 27.76 -9.64 -13.24
C ALA A 48 29.04 -8.95 -13.75
N SER A 49 29.97 -9.72 -14.32
CA SER A 49 31.25 -9.21 -14.86
C SER A 49 31.12 -8.46 -16.19
N LEU A 50 29.92 -8.39 -16.78
CA LEU A 50 29.63 -7.62 -17.99
C LEU A 50 29.22 -6.18 -17.67
N GLY A 51 28.77 -5.90 -16.44
CA GLY A 51 28.19 -4.61 -16.07
C GLY A 51 26.86 -4.32 -16.77
N ILE A 52 26.13 -5.37 -17.18
CA ILE A 52 24.83 -5.33 -17.87
C ILE A 52 23.91 -6.35 -17.19
N PRO A 53 22.90 -5.92 -16.41
CA PRO A 53 22.52 -4.52 -16.13
C PRO A 53 23.59 -3.75 -15.34
N GLY A 54 23.68 -2.43 -15.56
CA GLY A 54 24.72 -1.59 -14.96
C GLY A 54 25.32 -0.53 -15.90
N PRO A 55 26.49 0.04 -15.53
CA PRO A 55 27.14 1.11 -16.30
C PRO A 55 27.71 0.67 -17.65
N GLY A 56 27.67 -0.63 -17.99
CA GLY A 56 28.08 -1.13 -19.29
C GLY A 56 27.06 -0.86 -20.40
N VAL A 57 25.81 -0.50 -20.05
CA VAL A 57 24.71 -0.33 -21.00
C VAL A 57 23.94 0.98 -20.80
N GLY A 58 23.65 1.65 -21.91
CA GLY A 58 22.61 2.68 -21.98
C GLY A 58 21.35 2.07 -22.57
N TYR A 59 20.24 2.07 -21.83
CA TYR A 59 18.95 1.62 -22.34
C TYR A 59 17.90 2.73 -22.38
N MET A 60 17.28 2.89 -23.54
CA MET A 60 16.11 3.71 -23.77
C MET A 60 14.89 2.83 -24.10
N PRO A 61 13.89 2.76 -23.22
CA PRO A 61 12.65 2.02 -23.50
C PRO A 61 11.75 2.73 -24.54
N GLN A 62 10.79 1.99 -25.07
CA GLN A 62 9.76 2.52 -25.99
C GLN A 62 8.88 3.55 -25.29
N GLU A 63 8.41 3.24 -24.08
CA GLU A 63 7.81 4.22 -23.19
C GLU A 63 8.89 5.20 -22.68
N LEU A 64 8.51 6.44 -22.39
CA LEU A 64 9.49 7.46 -22.00
C LEU A 64 10.23 7.10 -20.71
N ALA A 65 9.55 6.42 -19.77
CA ALA A 65 10.08 5.99 -18.48
C ALA A 65 10.88 7.11 -17.79
N LEU A 66 10.24 8.27 -17.61
CA LEU A 66 10.77 9.44 -16.93
C LEU A 66 9.94 9.74 -15.68
N PHE A 67 10.54 10.42 -14.69
CA PHE A 67 9.81 10.91 -13.54
C PHE A 67 9.16 12.26 -13.86
N ASP A 68 7.85 12.31 -14.03
CA ASP A 68 7.13 13.53 -14.43
C ASP A 68 7.32 14.74 -13.50
N TYR A 69 7.67 14.49 -12.25
CA TYR A 69 7.85 15.50 -11.20
C TYR A 69 9.29 16.01 -11.08
N PHE A 70 10.24 15.43 -11.81
CA PHE A 70 11.63 15.90 -11.86
C PHE A 70 11.80 17.04 -12.85
N THR A 71 12.84 17.85 -12.64
CA THR A 71 13.39 18.71 -13.70
C THR A 71 14.37 17.94 -14.59
N ILE A 72 14.67 18.49 -15.77
CA ILE A 72 15.68 17.91 -16.68
C ILE A 72 17.04 17.77 -15.97
N GLY A 73 17.47 18.80 -15.22
CA GLY A 73 18.73 18.74 -14.48
C GLY A 73 18.71 17.72 -13.35
N GLU A 74 17.61 17.64 -12.60
CA GLU A 74 17.45 16.67 -11.51
C GLU A 74 17.52 15.23 -12.02
N ILE A 75 16.89 14.90 -13.17
CA ILE A 75 16.86 13.53 -13.68
C ILE A 75 18.21 13.12 -14.27
N LEU A 76 18.90 14.03 -14.95
CA LEU A 76 20.24 13.80 -15.47
C LEU A 76 21.23 13.57 -14.31
N TYR A 77 21.16 14.41 -13.28
CA TYR A 77 21.98 14.25 -12.08
C TYR A 77 21.66 12.95 -11.33
N TYR A 78 20.39 12.56 -11.24
CA TYR A 78 19.98 11.29 -10.64
C TYR A 78 20.61 10.08 -11.34
N TYR A 79 20.52 9.99 -12.67
CA TYR A 79 21.15 8.90 -13.40
C TYR A 79 22.68 8.96 -13.36
N ALA A 80 23.27 10.15 -13.42
CA ALA A 80 24.70 10.32 -13.26
C ALA A 80 25.23 9.79 -11.91
N MET A 81 24.48 10.01 -10.82
CA MET A 81 24.83 9.43 -9.52
C MET A 81 24.79 7.91 -9.52
N ILE A 82 23.80 7.29 -10.19
CA ILE A 82 23.71 5.82 -10.31
C ILE A 82 24.91 5.25 -11.07
N TYR A 83 25.40 5.99 -12.07
CA TYR A 83 26.58 5.63 -12.87
C TYR A 83 27.91 6.09 -12.27
N HIS A 84 27.92 6.64 -11.05
CA HIS A 84 29.11 7.11 -10.34
C HIS A 84 29.93 8.19 -11.06
N MET A 85 29.28 9.01 -11.88
CA MET A 85 29.97 10.08 -12.61
C MET A 85 30.44 11.20 -11.67
N THR A 86 31.59 11.80 -12.00
CA THR A 86 32.08 12.99 -11.31
C THR A 86 31.31 14.24 -11.75
N ARG A 87 31.36 15.31 -10.96
CA ARG A 87 30.63 16.53 -11.30
C ARG A 87 31.10 17.18 -12.61
N GLU A 88 32.40 17.11 -12.88
CA GLU A 88 33.02 17.60 -14.11
C GLU A 88 32.54 16.80 -15.33
N GLU A 89 32.51 15.47 -15.23
CA GLU A 89 31.98 14.60 -16.28
C GLU A 89 30.50 14.86 -16.56
N ILE A 90 29.71 15.14 -15.52
CA ILE A 90 28.29 15.46 -15.65
C ILE A 90 28.13 16.75 -16.45
N ASP A 91 28.83 17.81 -16.05
CA ASP A 91 28.69 19.12 -16.69
C ASP A 91 29.16 19.07 -18.16
N GLU A 92 30.26 18.37 -18.45
CA GLU A 92 30.74 18.14 -19.82
C GLU A 92 29.72 17.36 -20.66
N SER A 93 29.28 16.18 -20.17
CA SER A 93 28.32 15.34 -20.90
C SER A 93 26.99 16.04 -21.10
N VAL A 94 26.47 16.76 -20.10
CA VAL A 94 25.21 17.50 -20.22
C VAL A 94 25.30 18.62 -21.23
N ASN A 95 26.42 19.37 -21.27
CA ASN A 95 26.63 20.43 -22.26
C ASN A 95 26.69 19.87 -23.69
N ASN A 96 27.47 18.80 -23.90
CA ASN A 96 27.57 18.13 -25.18
C ASN A 96 26.21 17.58 -25.67
N LEU A 97 25.45 16.94 -24.77
CA LEU A 97 24.13 16.40 -25.09
C LEU A 97 23.10 17.49 -25.33
N ARG A 98 23.22 18.64 -24.67
CA ARG A 98 22.34 19.79 -24.88
C ARG A 98 22.55 20.41 -26.26
N GLU A 99 23.81 20.57 -26.67
CA GLU A 99 24.17 21.04 -28.01
C GLU A 99 23.68 20.08 -29.09
N LEU A 100 23.74 18.78 -28.84
CA LEU A 100 23.26 17.77 -29.79
C LEU A 100 21.72 17.73 -29.89
N LEU A 101 21.04 17.59 -28.75
CA LEU A 101 19.64 17.20 -28.68
C LEU A 101 18.69 18.40 -28.53
N HIS A 102 19.20 19.62 -28.33
CA HIS A 102 18.40 20.84 -28.25
C HIS A 102 17.21 20.69 -27.26
N PHE A 103 17.46 20.09 -26.09
CA PHE A 103 16.44 20.03 -25.04
C PHE A 103 16.39 21.35 -24.25
N PRO A 104 15.23 21.68 -23.64
CA PRO A 104 15.03 22.94 -22.92
C PRO A 104 15.96 23.12 -21.72
N GLU A 105 15.86 24.27 -21.04
CA GLU A 105 16.64 24.54 -19.84
C GLU A 105 16.49 23.45 -18.76
N ASN A 106 17.59 23.20 -18.04
CA ASN A 106 17.68 22.18 -17.00
C ASN A 106 16.66 22.37 -15.86
N SER A 107 16.13 23.58 -15.67
CA SER A 107 15.14 23.96 -14.65
C SER A 107 13.71 23.50 -14.97
N ARG A 108 13.42 23.17 -16.24
CA ARG A 108 12.06 22.83 -16.68
C ARG A 108 11.64 21.45 -16.19
N ILE A 109 10.39 21.34 -15.74
CA ILE A 109 9.80 20.10 -15.22
C ILE A 109 9.42 19.17 -16.38
N ILE A 110 9.67 17.87 -16.24
CA ILE A 110 9.45 16.86 -17.28
C ILE A 110 8.00 16.81 -17.74
N SER A 111 7.02 16.94 -16.84
CA SER A 111 5.59 16.99 -17.19
C SER A 111 5.19 18.18 -18.08
N GLN A 112 6.01 19.23 -18.17
CA GLN A 112 5.75 20.43 -18.98
C GLN A 112 6.39 20.36 -20.37
N LEU A 113 7.06 19.26 -20.68
CA LEU A 113 7.73 19.03 -21.96
C LEU A 113 6.77 18.37 -22.95
N SER A 114 6.95 18.67 -24.25
CA SER A 114 6.27 17.90 -25.29
C SER A 114 6.80 16.46 -25.33
N GLY A 115 6.03 15.51 -25.85
CA GLY A 115 6.50 14.11 -25.98
C GLY A 115 7.83 13.98 -26.73
N GLY A 116 8.04 14.77 -27.79
CA GLY A 116 9.31 14.86 -28.49
C GLY A 116 10.45 15.41 -27.63
N GLN A 117 10.21 16.41 -26.78
CA GLN A 117 11.20 16.92 -25.83
C GLN A 117 11.55 15.88 -24.75
N GLN A 118 10.54 15.17 -24.23
CA GLN A 118 10.74 14.07 -23.27
C GLN A 118 11.57 12.94 -23.90
N ARG A 119 11.32 12.61 -25.17
CA ARG A 119 12.09 11.61 -25.92
C ARG A 119 13.57 12.00 -25.98
N ARG A 120 13.86 13.28 -26.25
CA ARG A 120 15.24 13.82 -26.28
C ARG A 120 15.93 13.73 -24.92
N VAL A 121 15.24 14.07 -23.83
CA VAL A 121 15.78 13.88 -22.47
C VAL A 121 16.05 12.40 -22.19
N SER A 122 15.18 11.50 -22.65
CA SER A 122 15.36 10.06 -22.49
C SER A 122 16.57 9.53 -23.28
N ILE A 123 16.84 10.05 -24.49
CA ILE A 123 18.08 9.78 -25.24
C ILE A 123 19.30 10.29 -24.46
N ALA A 124 19.23 11.53 -23.94
CA ALA A 124 20.32 12.13 -23.19
C ALA A 124 20.73 11.28 -21.97
N ILE A 125 19.76 10.82 -21.18
CA ILE A 125 20.00 9.92 -20.03
C ILE A 125 20.73 8.64 -20.46
N THR A 126 20.36 8.10 -21.63
CA THR A 126 20.90 6.85 -22.16
C THR A 126 22.38 6.99 -22.56
N MET A 127 22.76 8.17 -23.07
CA MET A 127 24.10 8.46 -23.56
C MET A 127 25.02 9.10 -22.51
N LEU A 128 24.46 9.54 -21.37
CA LEU A 128 25.12 10.38 -20.37
C LEU A 128 26.49 9.86 -19.89
N HIS A 129 26.58 8.55 -19.64
CA HIS A 129 27.76 7.89 -19.08
C HIS A 129 28.64 7.19 -20.13
N LYS A 130 28.41 7.46 -21.42
CA LYS A 130 29.19 6.92 -22.56
C LYS A 130 29.36 5.37 -22.53
N PRO A 131 28.26 4.57 -22.45
CA PRO A 131 28.32 3.11 -22.31
C PRO A 131 28.90 2.39 -23.53
N ARG A 132 29.41 1.16 -23.33
CA ARG A 132 29.92 0.31 -24.43
C ARG A 132 28.80 -0.20 -25.34
N LEU A 133 27.64 -0.48 -24.76
CA LEU A 133 26.43 -0.91 -25.47
C LEU A 133 25.32 0.13 -25.28
N VAL A 134 24.74 0.58 -26.39
CA VAL A 134 23.58 1.47 -26.38
C VAL A 134 22.41 0.72 -27.01
N ILE A 135 21.29 0.61 -26.31
CA ILE A 135 20.05 0.00 -26.82
C ILE A 135 18.96 1.06 -26.84
N LEU A 136 18.42 1.34 -28.02
CA LEU A 136 17.40 2.36 -28.24
C LEU A 136 16.14 1.71 -28.82
N ASP A 137 15.06 1.70 -28.03
CA ASP A 137 13.78 1.16 -28.49
C ASP A 137 12.89 2.29 -29.05
N GLU A 138 12.79 2.43 -30.37
CA GLU A 138 12.02 3.48 -31.06
C GLU A 138 12.44 4.93 -30.70
N PRO A 139 13.72 5.32 -30.83
CA PRO A 139 14.22 6.61 -30.33
C PRO A 139 13.69 7.85 -31.07
N THR A 140 13.31 7.72 -32.34
CA THR A 140 13.01 8.86 -33.24
C THR A 140 11.51 9.13 -33.41
N VAL A 141 10.65 8.35 -32.73
CA VAL A 141 9.20 8.55 -32.72
C VAL A 141 8.84 9.88 -32.07
N GLY A 142 8.06 10.70 -32.79
CA GLY A 142 7.65 12.04 -32.32
C GLY A 142 8.76 13.09 -32.35
N VAL A 143 9.90 12.80 -32.97
CA VAL A 143 11.00 13.75 -33.22
C VAL A 143 10.93 14.25 -34.67
N ASP A 144 11.25 15.52 -34.89
CA ASP A 144 11.30 16.13 -36.22
C ASP A 144 12.39 15.52 -37.12
N SER A 145 12.22 15.60 -38.43
CA SER A 145 13.09 14.95 -39.42
C SER A 145 14.53 15.45 -39.39
N LEU A 146 14.74 16.75 -39.17
CA LEU A 146 16.08 17.35 -39.12
C LEU A 146 16.86 16.83 -37.90
N LEU A 147 16.22 16.83 -36.73
CA LEU A 147 16.86 16.36 -35.51
C LEU A 147 17.08 14.85 -35.53
N ARG A 148 16.16 14.07 -36.10
CA ARG A 148 16.33 12.64 -36.35
C ARG A 148 17.61 12.37 -37.14
N HIS A 149 17.87 13.11 -38.21
CA HIS A 149 19.11 12.99 -38.96
C HIS A 149 20.35 13.29 -38.10
N ARG A 150 20.31 14.33 -37.27
CA ARG A 150 21.41 14.66 -36.33
C ARG A 150 21.64 13.57 -35.29
N ILE A 151 20.58 12.94 -34.78
CA ILE A 151 20.69 11.81 -33.85
C ILE A 151 21.41 10.64 -34.52
N TRP A 152 21.04 10.29 -35.76
CA TRP A 152 21.70 9.23 -36.52
C TRP A 152 23.18 9.54 -36.78
N GLN A 153 23.50 10.75 -37.25
CA GLN A 153 24.88 11.20 -37.42
C GLN A 153 25.69 11.10 -36.13
N TYR A 154 25.07 11.42 -34.99
CA TYR A 154 25.74 11.27 -33.70
C TYR A 154 25.99 9.81 -33.34
N LEU A 155 25.00 8.93 -33.53
CA LEU A 155 25.17 7.49 -33.28
C LEU A 155 26.29 6.89 -34.14
N GLU A 156 26.41 7.30 -35.40
CA GLU A 156 27.50 6.90 -36.30
C GLU A 156 28.85 7.39 -35.74
N ASN A 157 28.95 8.69 -35.44
CA ASN A 157 30.15 9.26 -34.82
C ASN A 157 30.54 8.55 -33.51
N MET A 158 29.57 8.09 -32.72
CA MET A 158 29.85 7.37 -31.47
C MET A 158 30.43 5.98 -31.72
N CYS A 159 29.93 5.28 -32.74
CA CYS A 159 30.49 4.00 -33.18
C CYS A 159 31.93 4.18 -33.70
N ASP A 160 32.15 5.18 -34.55
CA ASP A 160 33.43 5.41 -35.22
C ASP A 160 34.52 5.93 -34.26
N LYS A 161 34.19 6.92 -33.41
CA LYS A 161 35.17 7.58 -32.54
C LYS A 161 35.39 6.85 -31.22
N TYR A 162 34.32 6.32 -30.62
CA TYR A 162 34.37 5.74 -29.27
C TYR A 162 34.23 4.21 -29.26
N GLY A 163 34.04 3.58 -30.41
CA GLY A 163 33.93 2.13 -30.51
C GLY A 163 32.71 1.55 -29.79
N GLN A 164 31.62 2.32 -29.66
CA GLN A 164 30.39 1.86 -29.03
C GLN A 164 29.58 0.99 -29.98
N THR A 165 28.84 0.03 -29.43
CA THR A 165 27.89 -0.80 -30.20
C THR A 165 26.48 -0.30 -29.95
N VAL A 166 25.72 -0.03 -31.02
CA VAL A 166 24.36 0.52 -30.93
C VAL A 166 23.37 -0.50 -31.48
N ILE A 167 22.35 -0.84 -30.69
CA ILE A 167 21.20 -1.62 -31.13
C ILE A 167 19.99 -0.68 -31.14
N ILE A 168 19.33 -0.57 -32.29
CA ILE A 168 18.18 0.32 -32.45
C ILE A 168 16.98 -0.45 -33.01
N THR A 169 15.79 -0.19 -32.51
CA THR A 169 14.54 -0.54 -33.20
C THR A 169 13.90 0.73 -33.72
N THR A 170 13.31 0.63 -34.91
CA THR A 170 12.52 1.70 -35.49
C THR A 170 11.35 1.13 -36.28
N HIS A 171 10.21 1.80 -36.23
CA HIS A 171 9.06 1.60 -37.10
C HIS A 171 9.22 2.32 -38.45
N TYR A 172 10.11 3.31 -38.52
CA TYR A 172 10.46 3.99 -39.76
C TYR A 172 11.62 3.23 -40.42
N ILE A 173 11.27 2.25 -41.25
CA ILE A 173 12.23 1.32 -41.87
C ILE A 173 13.31 2.10 -42.62
N GLU A 174 12.96 3.15 -43.38
CA GLU A 174 13.95 3.93 -44.12
C GLU A 174 15.03 4.61 -43.26
N GLU A 175 14.77 4.90 -41.99
CA GLU A 175 15.81 5.48 -41.13
C GLU A 175 16.99 4.53 -40.93
N ALA A 176 16.70 3.23 -40.91
CA ALA A 176 17.69 2.19 -40.71
C ALA A 176 18.59 1.97 -41.94
N ARG A 177 18.36 2.71 -43.04
CA ARG A 177 19.30 2.78 -44.17
C ARG A 177 20.69 3.27 -43.73
N SER A 178 20.75 4.13 -42.71
CA SER A 178 22.00 4.64 -42.14
C SER A 178 22.65 3.65 -41.17
N ALA A 179 21.99 2.54 -40.83
CA ALA A 179 22.57 1.50 -40.00
C ALA A 179 23.61 0.69 -40.78
N HIS A 180 24.58 0.14 -40.07
CA HIS A 180 25.62 -0.68 -40.70
C HIS A 180 25.06 -2.05 -41.10
N ASN A 181 24.20 -2.61 -40.25
CA ASN A 181 23.48 -3.87 -40.46
C ASN A 181 22.03 -3.70 -40.04
N VAL A 182 21.13 -4.32 -40.80
CA VAL A 182 19.70 -4.43 -40.48
C VAL A 182 19.31 -5.90 -40.34
N ALA A 183 18.36 -6.18 -39.46
CA ALA A 183 17.71 -7.47 -39.37
C ALA A 183 16.19 -7.30 -39.41
N PHE A 184 15.56 -7.95 -40.38
CA PHE A 184 14.11 -8.03 -40.50
C PHE A 184 13.58 -9.19 -39.69
N ILE A 185 12.66 -8.92 -38.76
CA ILE A 185 12.13 -9.89 -37.80
C ILE A 185 10.61 -9.93 -37.95
N MET A 186 10.08 -11.14 -38.09
CA MET A 186 8.65 -11.38 -38.18
C MET A 186 8.28 -12.69 -37.50
N SER A 187 7.19 -12.69 -36.72
CA SER A 187 6.68 -13.87 -36.01
C SER A 187 7.75 -14.63 -35.21
N GLY A 188 8.65 -13.89 -34.53
CA GLY A 188 9.73 -14.47 -33.73
C GLY A 188 10.93 -15.02 -34.52
N ALA A 189 10.94 -14.91 -35.85
CA ALA A 189 12.04 -15.38 -36.70
C ALA A 189 12.72 -14.22 -37.45
N VAL A 190 14.03 -14.32 -37.62
CA VAL A 190 14.81 -13.41 -38.48
C VAL A 190 14.64 -13.85 -39.93
N LEU A 191 14.10 -12.97 -40.78
CA LEU A 191 13.90 -13.25 -42.21
C LEU A 191 15.21 -13.12 -42.96
N ARG A 192 15.84 -11.95 -42.82
CA ARG A 192 17.12 -11.58 -43.44
C ARG A 192 17.87 -10.63 -42.53
N GLN A 193 19.19 -10.71 -42.61
CA GLN A 193 20.12 -9.86 -41.87
C GLN A 193 21.33 -9.59 -42.77
N SER A 194 21.55 -8.33 -43.14
CA SER A 194 22.72 -7.89 -43.90
C SER A 194 22.86 -6.36 -43.84
N ASN A 195 23.83 -5.81 -44.56
CA ASN A 195 23.93 -4.37 -44.79
C ASN A 195 22.72 -3.87 -45.60
N PRO A 196 22.13 -2.70 -45.27
CA PRO A 196 20.95 -2.18 -45.98
C PRO A 196 21.13 -2.06 -47.49
N GLN A 197 22.32 -1.63 -47.94
CA GLN A 197 22.61 -1.40 -49.35
C GLN A 197 22.70 -2.72 -50.11
N GLN A 198 23.35 -3.72 -49.51
CA GLN A 198 23.39 -5.07 -50.07
C GLN A 198 22.00 -5.70 -50.20
N LEU A 199 21.10 -5.47 -49.24
CA LEU A 199 19.72 -5.96 -49.34
C LEU A 199 18.93 -5.25 -50.45
N MET A 200 19.10 -3.94 -50.60
CA MET A 200 18.45 -3.21 -51.70
C MET A 200 18.94 -3.71 -53.07
N ASP A 201 20.25 -3.99 -53.19
CA ASP A 201 20.85 -4.53 -54.42
C ASP A 201 20.41 -5.98 -54.70
N GLU A 202 20.38 -6.84 -53.68
CA GLU A 202 19.97 -8.26 -53.78
C GLU A 202 18.52 -8.41 -54.23
N TYR A 203 17.62 -7.60 -53.67
CA TYR A 203 16.18 -7.65 -53.96
C TYR A 203 15.75 -6.65 -55.05
N GLN A 204 16.70 -5.92 -55.66
CA GLN A 204 16.46 -4.94 -56.73
C GLN A 204 15.39 -3.90 -56.39
N CYS A 205 15.41 -3.38 -55.16
CA CYS A 205 14.41 -2.46 -54.63
C CYS A 205 15.02 -1.07 -54.37
N PRO A 206 14.30 0.03 -54.64
CA PRO A 206 14.82 1.39 -54.43
C PRO A 206 14.82 1.81 -52.96
N THR A 207 13.99 1.18 -52.12
CA THR A 207 13.82 1.49 -50.71
C THR A 207 13.93 0.21 -49.86
N LEU A 208 14.39 0.36 -48.62
CA LEU A 208 14.43 -0.70 -47.62
C LEU A 208 13.02 -1.14 -47.21
N GLU A 209 12.03 -0.23 -47.28
CA GLU A 209 10.60 -0.52 -47.11
C GLU A 209 10.10 -1.53 -48.15
N ASP A 210 10.45 -1.35 -49.43
CA ASP A 210 10.06 -2.28 -50.50
C ASP A 210 10.68 -3.68 -50.29
N VAL A 211 11.96 -3.75 -49.89
CA VAL A 211 12.62 -5.00 -49.53
C VAL A 211 11.85 -5.70 -48.41
N PHE A 212 11.46 -4.94 -47.38
CA PHE A 212 10.69 -5.49 -46.27
C PHE A 212 9.35 -6.06 -46.72
N LEU A 213 8.58 -5.32 -47.54
CA LEU A 213 7.30 -5.80 -48.08
C LEU A 213 7.45 -7.07 -48.91
N GLN A 214 8.46 -7.14 -49.77
CA GLN A 214 8.74 -8.33 -50.56
C GLN A 214 9.06 -9.55 -49.67
N LEU A 215 9.85 -9.35 -48.61
CA LEU A 215 10.14 -10.38 -47.62
C LEU A 215 8.87 -10.83 -46.88
N CYS A 216 7.97 -9.91 -46.54
CA CYS A 216 6.69 -10.22 -45.90
C CYS A 216 5.83 -11.12 -46.80
N HIS A 217 5.63 -10.73 -48.06
CA HIS A 217 4.85 -11.50 -49.02
C HIS A 217 5.45 -12.88 -49.30
N SER A 218 6.79 -12.96 -49.41
CA SER A 218 7.47 -14.24 -49.59
C SER A 218 7.19 -15.19 -48.41
N LYS A 219 7.20 -14.65 -47.18
CA LYS A 219 6.93 -15.42 -45.97
C LYS A 219 5.48 -15.88 -45.89
N GLU A 220 4.52 -15.00 -46.12
CA GLU A 220 3.09 -15.35 -46.11
C GLU A 220 2.78 -16.42 -47.15
N ASN A 221 3.39 -16.33 -48.34
CA ASN A 221 3.24 -17.36 -49.37
C ASN A 221 3.83 -18.70 -48.91
N THR A 222 5.03 -18.73 -48.31
CA THR A 222 5.57 -19.97 -47.72
C THR A 222 4.74 -20.50 -46.56
N ASP A 223 4.21 -19.66 -45.69
CA ASP A 223 3.40 -20.08 -44.55
C ASP A 223 2.02 -20.61 -45.01
N ASN A 224 1.46 -20.06 -46.09
CA ASN A 224 0.25 -20.57 -46.72
C ASN A 224 0.49 -21.90 -47.45
N LEU A 225 1.62 -22.05 -48.14
CA LEU A 225 2.03 -23.33 -48.76
C LEU A 225 2.34 -24.42 -47.72
N ASN A 226 2.94 -24.05 -46.59
CA ASN A 226 3.27 -24.96 -45.49
C ASN A 226 2.06 -25.29 -44.59
N LYS A 227 0.97 -24.51 -44.61
CA LYS A 227 -0.29 -24.92 -43.97
C LYS A 227 -0.92 -26.13 -44.66
N ASP A 228 -0.66 -26.33 -45.95
CA ASP A 228 -1.10 -27.49 -46.72
C ASP A 228 -0.14 -28.69 -46.62
N THR A 229 1.06 -28.49 -46.06
CA THR A 229 2.06 -29.56 -45.85
C THR A 229 2.71 -29.43 -44.48
N LYS A 230 2.15 -30.11 -43.47
CA LYS A 230 2.83 -30.32 -42.18
C LYS A 230 4.11 -31.11 -42.40
N CYS A 231 5.28 -30.46 -42.43
CA CYS A 231 6.55 -31.07 -42.04
C CYS A 231 7.57 -30.01 -41.59
N SER A 232 8.24 -30.35 -40.50
CA SER A 232 9.30 -29.59 -39.82
C SER A 232 10.47 -29.27 -40.75
N GLY A 233 10.85 -28.00 -40.81
CA GLY A 233 12.05 -27.53 -41.51
C GLY A 233 12.91 -26.66 -40.60
N ASN A 234 13.98 -27.24 -40.06
CA ASN A 234 15.08 -26.49 -39.43
C ASN A 234 15.81 -25.67 -40.50
N THR A 235 15.74 -24.34 -40.42
CA THR A 235 16.59 -23.45 -41.20
C THR A 235 17.88 -23.17 -40.43
N ASN A 236 18.91 -23.98 -40.70
CA ASN A 236 20.29 -23.67 -40.31
C ASN A 236 20.84 -22.63 -41.29
N ILE A 237 21.08 -21.41 -40.80
CA ILE A 237 21.82 -20.37 -41.51
C ILE A 237 23.26 -20.44 -41.00
N TYR A 238 24.17 -20.90 -41.84
CA TYR A 238 25.62 -20.89 -41.59
C TYR A 238 26.18 -19.50 -41.89
N LEU A 239 27.09 -19.02 -41.03
CA LEU A 239 27.95 -17.88 -41.30
C LEU A 239 29.29 -18.37 -41.88
N ASP A 240 29.83 -17.60 -42.83
CA ASP A 240 31.26 -17.61 -43.11
C ASP A 240 32.02 -17.07 -41.88
N ASN A 241 32.96 -17.87 -41.38
CA ASN A 241 33.63 -17.72 -40.09
C ASN A 241 34.65 -16.56 -39.98
N ASN A 242 34.66 -15.60 -40.90
CA ASN A 242 35.79 -14.66 -41.02
C ASN A 242 35.64 -13.30 -40.30
N ASP A 243 34.45 -12.97 -39.76
CA ASP A 243 34.22 -11.66 -39.10
C ASP A 243 33.97 -11.75 -37.58
N ILE A 244 34.21 -12.91 -36.95
CA ILE A 244 34.17 -13.04 -35.50
C ILE A 244 35.47 -12.46 -34.94
N ILE A 245 35.51 -11.14 -34.78
CA ILE A 245 36.59 -10.44 -34.08
C ILE A 245 36.64 -11.00 -32.66
N THR A 246 37.76 -11.64 -32.33
CA THR A 246 38.07 -12.16 -30.99
C THR A 246 37.86 -11.07 -29.94
N PRO A 247 37.23 -11.36 -28.78
CA PRO A 247 36.98 -10.36 -27.76
C PRO A 247 38.31 -9.78 -27.28
N ILE A 248 38.48 -8.46 -27.40
CA ILE A 248 39.56 -7.76 -26.72
C ILE A 248 39.22 -7.84 -25.23
N GLU A 249 39.97 -8.66 -24.48
CA GLU A 249 39.93 -8.76 -23.02
C GLU A 249 40.41 -7.44 -22.38
N GLU A 250 39.58 -6.40 -22.44
CA GLU A 250 39.69 -5.31 -21.48
C GLU A 250 39.09 -5.81 -20.17
N ASN A 251 39.97 -6.10 -19.21
CA ASN A 251 39.66 -6.36 -17.80
C ASN A 251 39.05 -5.11 -17.15
N ILE A 252 37.84 -4.73 -17.57
CA ILE A 252 37.01 -3.76 -16.85
C ILE A 252 36.44 -4.53 -15.67
N ASN A 253 37.18 -4.48 -14.57
CA ASN A 253 36.74 -5.02 -13.30
C ASN A 253 35.66 -4.08 -12.77
N TYR A 254 34.39 -4.36 -13.09
CA TYR A 254 33.25 -3.75 -12.41
C TYR A 254 33.28 -4.23 -10.95
N LYS A 255 34.17 -3.63 -10.16
CA LYS A 255 34.27 -3.84 -8.71
C LYS A 255 32.93 -3.42 -8.13
N ASN A 256 32.11 -4.39 -7.72
CA ASN A 256 31.11 -4.20 -6.68
C ASN A 256 30.82 -5.55 -6.02
N ASN A 257 31.68 -5.90 -5.05
CA ASN A 257 31.46 -7.01 -4.11
C ASN A 257 30.53 -6.62 -2.95
N ALA A 258 29.95 -5.43 -2.96
CA ALA A 258 28.98 -4.99 -1.96
C ALA A 258 27.57 -5.37 -2.40
N PHE A 259 26.81 -5.99 -1.50
CA PHE A 259 25.39 -6.33 -1.72
C PHE A 259 24.52 -5.07 -1.92
N ILE A 260 24.97 -3.92 -1.41
CA ILE A 260 24.30 -2.61 -1.51
C ILE A 260 25.34 -1.55 -1.81
N ASP A 261 25.12 -0.78 -2.86
CA ASP A 261 25.90 0.40 -3.20
C ASP A 261 25.29 1.66 -2.56
N TRP A 262 26.06 2.34 -1.71
CA TRP A 262 25.61 3.52 -0.99
C TRP A 262 25.27 4.70 -1.91
N GLN A 263 25.99 4.88 -3.01
CA GLN A 263 25.74 6.01 -3.92
C GLN A 263 24.44 5.81 -4.70
N ARG A 264 24.15 4.57 -5.11
CA ARG A 264 22.86 4.20 -5.72
C ARG A 264 21.71 4.33 -4.72
N MET A 265 21.88 3.84 -3.50
CA MET A 265 20.93 4.01 -2.42
C MET A 265 20.63 5.50 -2.15
N LYS A 266 21.68 6.34 -2.09
CA LYS A 266 21.55 7.80 -1.93
C LYS A 266 20.77 8.43 -3.09
N ALA A 267 21.02 8.01 -4.33
CA ALA A 267 20.25 8.48 -5.49
C ALA A 267 18.76 8.14 -5.35
N MET A 268 18.41 6.93 -4.90
CA MET A 268 17.02 6.53 -4.64
C MET A 268 16.37 7.35 -3.53
N LEU A 269 17.09 7.61 -2.42
CA LEU A 269 16.61 8.45 -1.33
C LEU A 269 16.34 9.89 -1.81
N ILE A 270 17.22 10.44 -2.64
CA ILE A 270 17.03 11.77 -3.25
C ILE A 270 15.79 11.77 -4.15
N LYS A 271 15.59 10.74 -4.98
CA LYS A 271 14.39 10.60 -5.82
C LYS A 271 13.11 10.67 -4.98
N GLN A 272 13.03 9.87 -3.93
CA GLN A 272 11.85 9.86 -3.04
C GLN A 272 11.67 11.21 -2.33
N THR A 273 12.76 11.87 -1.94
CA THR A 273 12.71 13.20 -1.32
C THR A 273 12.20 14.28 -2.28
N ILE A 274 12.63 14.26 -3.55
CA ILE A 274 12.14 15.17 -4.58
C ILE A 274 10.65 14.93 -4.83
N MET A 275 10.20 13.67 -4.88
CA MET A 275 8.79 13.32 -5.01
C MET A 275 7.93 13.97 -3.92
N ILE A 276 8.36 13.86 -2.66
CA ILE A 276 7.68 14.46 -1.50
C ILE A 276 7.61 15.98 -1.62
N LYS A 277 8.74 16.63 -1.92
CA LYS A 277 8.82 18.10 -2.03
C LYS A 277 7.97 18.65 -3.17
N ARG A 278 7.91 17.95 -4.30
CA ARG A 278 7.17 18.39 -5.50
C ARG A 278 5.67 18.07 -5.44
N ARG A 279 5.25 17.13 -4.57
CA ARG A 279 3.85 16.73 -4.38
C ARG A 279 3.39 16.95 -2.93
N PRO A 280 3.44 18.18 -2.39
CA PRO A 280 3.07 18.45 -1.00
C PRO A 280 1.60 18.17 -0.74
N LEU A 281 0.71 18.40 -1.71
CA LEU A 281 -0.72 18.10 -1.60
C LEU A 281 -0.99 16.63 -1.28
N PHE A 282 -0.24 15.72 -1.89
CA PHE A 282 -0.37 14.28 -1.64
C PHE A 282 -0.01 13.93 -0.20
N VAL A 283 1.08 14.49 0.32
CA VAL A 283 1.50 14.31 1.71
C VAL A 283 0.53 14.99 2.66
N CYS A 284 0.13 16.24 2.43
CA CYS A 284 -0.85 16.93 3.26
C CYS A 284 -2.19 16.19 3.31
N ALA A 285 -2.67 15.65 2.18
CA ALA A 285 -3.89 14.85 2.14
C ALA A 285 -3.73 13.55 2.95
N TYR A 286 -2.58 12.87 2.84
CA TYR A 286 -2.28 11.67 3.60
C TYR A 286 -2.35 11.90 5.12
N TYR A 287 -1.71 12.96 5.62
CA TYR A 287 -1.74 13.33 7.03
C TYR A 287 -3.14 13.83 7.45
N GLY A 288 -3.74 14.70 6.64
CA GLY A 288 -5.04 15.32 6.92
C GLY A 288 -6.18 14.32 6.98
N LEU A 289 -6.25 13.36 6.04
CA LEU A 289 -7.27 12.32 6.04
C LEU A 289 -7.17 11.41 7.26
N THR A 290 -5.95 11.13 7.72
CA THR A 290 -5.74 10.37 8.96
C THR A 290 -6.32 11.12 10.16
N ILE A 291 -6.02 12.42 10.29
CA ILE A 291 -6.54 13.25 11.38
C ILE A 291 -8.06 13.37 11.32
N ILE A 292 -8.63 13.61 10.14
CA ILE A 292 -10.09 13.68 9.95
C ILE A 292 -10.73 12.37 10.37
N GLY A 293 -10.15 11.22 9.99
CA GLY A 293 -10.60 9.89 10.41
C GLY A 293 -10.59 9.75 11.93
N ILE A 294 -9.51 10.15 12.59
CA ILE A 294 -9.39 10.11 14.05
C ILE A 294 -10.41 11.02 14.73
N ILE A 295 -10.62 12.25 14.24
CA ILE A 295 -11.61 13.20 14.78
C ILE A 295 -13.02 12.62 14.65
N ALA A 296 -13.39 12.17 13.45
CA ALA A 296 -14.70 11.60 13.19
C ALA A 296 -14.95 10.40 14.11
N MET A 297 -13.94 9.52 14.24
CA MET A 297 -14.03 8.37 15.11
C MET A 297 -14.22 8.76 16.58
N ASN A 298 -13.44 9.70 17.11
CA ASN A 298 -13.56 10.19 18.48
C ASN A 298 -14.93 10.83 18.75
N MET A 299 -15.46 11.60 17.79
CA MET A 299 -16.78 12.21 17.92
C MET A 299 -17.91 11.18 17.93
N ILE A 300 -17.73 10.04 17.26
CA ILE A 300 -18.78 9.00 17.14
C ILE A 300 -18.71 8.00 18.29
N ILE A 301 -17.51 7.54 18.67
CA ILE A 301 -17.35 6.41 19.60
C ILE A 301 -17.22 6.85 21.06
N THR A 302 -16.62 8.02 21.33
CA THR A 302 -16.30 8.46 22.70
C THR A 302 -17.43 9.27 23.36
N GLN A 303 -18.48 9.64 22.61
CA GLN A 303 -19.59 10.40 23.19
C GLN A 303 -20.54 9.50 23.98
N ASP A 304 -20.83 9.89 25.21
CA ASP A 304 -21.88 9.31 26.02
C ASP A 304 -23.25 9.50 25.34
N ILE A 305 -24.04 8.44 25.27
CA ILE A 305 -25.39 8.48 24.69
C ILE A 305 -26.29 9.27 25.65
N LYS A 306 -26.92 10.34 25.15
CA LYS A 306 -27.83 11.19 25.93
C LYS A 306 -29.29 10.89 25.63
N HIS A 307 -30.15 11.20 26.59
CA HIS A 307 -31.61 11.07 26.52
C HIS A 307 -32.12 9.66 26.19
N ILE A 308 -31.52 8.63 26.79
CA ILE A 308 -32.00 7.26 26.61
C ILE A 308 -33.42 7.16 27.22
N PRO A 309 -34.44 6.71 26.47
CA PRO A 309 -35.81 6.60 26.96
C PRO A 309 -35.94 5.45 27.94
N PHE A 310 -36.26 5.80 29.19
CA PHE A 310 -36.53 4.87 30.28
C PHE A 310 -38.03 4.92 30.60
N GLY A 311 -38.63 3.75 30.83
CA GLY A 311 -39.98 3.68 31.38
C GLY A 311 -39.96 3.31 32.86
N VAL A 312 -40.94 3.84 33.59
CA VAL A 312 -41.09 3.60 35.03
C VAL A 312 -42.51 3.17 35.32
N TYR A 313 -42.66 2.03 35.98
CA TYR A 313 -43.89 1.66 36.65
C TYR A 313 -43.63 1.68 38.16
N ASN A 314 -44.41 2.49 38.89
CA ASN A 314 -44.24 2.65 40.33
C ASN A 314 -45.57 2.39 41.04
N SER A 315 -45.69 1.23 41.70
CA SER A 315 -46.84 0.88 42.53
C SER A 315 -46.58 1.03 44.04
N ASP A 316 -45.46 1.68 44.42
CA ASP A 316 -45.09 1.98 45.80
C ASP A 316 -45.97 3.12 46.37
N VAL A 317 -47.15 2.76 46.88
CA VAL A 317 -48.06 3.67 47.56
C VAL A 317 -47.71 3.72 49.04
N ILE A 318 -47.16 4.84 49.51
CA ILE A 318 -46.88 5.07 50.93
C ILE A 318 -47.82 6.16 51.44
N ASN A 319 -48.37 5.96 52.65
CA ASN A 319 -49.15 6.97 53.36
C ASN A 319 -48.34 8.27 53.54
N ASP A 320 -49.00 9.42 53.39
CA ASP A 320 -48.45 10.78 53.18
C ASP A 320 -47.35 11.30 54.15
N ASN A 321 -46.93 10.55 55.17
CA ASN A 321 -45.94 10.98 56.17
C ASN A 321 -44.54 10.33 56.03
N GLN A 322 -44.32 9.42 55.08
CA GLN A 322 -43.00 8.79 54.86
C GLN A 322 -42.46 9.11 53.45
N THR A 323 -41.17 9.41 53.36
CA THR A 323 -40.46 9.60 52.08
C THR A 323 -40.37 8.26 51.35
N SER A 324 -40.95 8.17 50.15
CA SER A 324 -40.83 6.95 49.37
C SER A 324 -39.43 6.75 48.80
N LEU A 325 -38.85 5.59 49.10
CA LEU A 325 -37.53 5.20 48.61
C LEU A 325 -37.55 5.06 47.08
N SER A 326 -38.69 4.67 46.50
CA SER A 326 -38.91 4.66 45.05
C SER A 326 -38.73 6.05 44.41
N ARG A 327 -39.27 7.12 45.02
CA ARG A 327 -39.08 8.50 44.52
C ARG A 327 -37.64 8.96 44.73
N LEU A 328 -37.03 8.63 45.87
CA LEU A 328 -35.64 8.97 46.15
C LEU A 328 -34.67 8.34 45.14
N PHE A 329 -34.97 7.11 44.69
CA PHE A 329 -34.24 6.47 43.60
C PHE A 329 -34.45 7.20 42.26
N ILE A 330 -35.69 7.53 41.90
CA ILE A 330 -35.98 8.26 40.66
C ILE A 330 -35.25 9.62 40.63
N ASP A 331 -35.22 10.33 41.77
CA ASP A 331 -34.51 11.62 41.93
C ASP A 331 -32.98 11.47 41.99
N SER A 332 -32.45 10.25 42.10
CA SER A 332 -31.02 9.97 42.04
C SER A 332 -30.51 9.71 40.62
N LEU A 333 -31.42 9.45 39.67
CA LEU A 333 -31.09 9.25 38.26
C LEU A 333 -30.66 10.56 37.61
N ASP A 334 -29.70 10.48 36.70
CA ASP A 334 -29.24 11.64 35.95
C ASP A 334 -30.18 11.93 34.77
N LEU A 335 -31.14 12.82 35.01
CA LEU A 335 -32.16 13.23 34.03
C LEU A 335 -31.57 13.94 32.80
N ASN A 336 -30.31 14.35 32.83
CA ASN A 336 -29.65 14.89 31.64
C ASN A 336 -29.35 13.79 30.60
N ASN A 337 -29.11 12.57 31.06
CA ASN A 337 -28.76 11.43 30.22
C ASN A 337 -29.95 10.48 29.97
N VAL A 338 -31.02 10.61 30.76
CA VAL A 338 -32.18 9.72 30.74
C VAL A 338 -33.47 10.50 30.53
N ARG A 339 -34.33 10.03 29.62
CA ARG A 339 -35.69 10.54 29.43
C ARG A 339 -36.68 9.58 30.09
N LEU A 340 -37.26 9.96 31.22
CA LEU A 340 -38.22 9.12 31.94
C LEU A 340 -39.65 9.26 31.39
N SER A 341 -40.34 8.13 31.28
CA SER A 341 -41.78 8.04 30.95
C SER A 341 -42.50 7.18 31.97
N HIS A 342 -43.59 7.68 32.55
CA HIS A 342 -44.35 6.97 33.58
C HIS A 342 -45.48 6.17 32.95
N TYR A 343 -45.65 4.92 33.39
CA TYR A 343 -46.68 4.01 32.92
C TYR A 343 -47.65 3.64 34.06
N PRO A 344 -48.95 3.48 33.75
CA PRO A 344 -49.97 3.19 34.77
C PRO A 344 -50.07 1.70 35.15
N SER A 345 -49.51 0.79 34.33
CA SER A 345 -49.52 -0.65 34.62
C SER A 345 -48.22 -1.33 34.19
N SER A 346 -47.82 -2.39 34.90
CA SER A 346 -46.64 -3.20 34.59
C SER A 346 -46.66 -3.70 33.13
N ASP A 347 -47.78 -4.26 32.68
CA ASP A 347 -47.95 -4.73 31.30
C ASP A 347 -47.75 -3.63 30.25
N SER A 348 -48.22 -2.40 30.53
CA SER A 348 -48.04 -1.27 29.61
C SER A 348 -46.59 -0.80 29.56
N ALA A 349 -45.88 -0.88 30.69
CA ALA A 349 -44.46 -0.56 30.78
C ALA A 349 -43.64 -1.60 30.02
N VAL A 350 -43.85 -2.90 30.25
CA VAL A 350 -43.15 -3.97 29.52
C VAL A 350 -43.45 -3.90 28.01
N LYS A 351 -44.71 -3.65 27.62
CA LYS A 351 -45.07 -3.43 26.19
C LYS A 351 -44.35 -2.23 25.58
N SER A 352 -44.00 -1.21 26.36
CA SER A 352 -43.22 -0.08 25.86
C SER A 352 -41.79 -0.47 25.47
N VAL A 353 -41.21 -1.46 26.16
CA VAL A 353 -39.91 -2.04 25.79
C VAL A 353 -40.05 -2.90 24.54
N ILE A 354 -41.07 -3.76 24.49
CA ILE A 354 -41.35 -4.63 23.35
C ILE A 354 -41.61 -3.83 22.07
N ASN A 355 -42.31 -2.70 22.17
CA ASN A 355 -42.60 -1.82 21.04
C ASN A 355 -41.44 -0.87 20.68
N GLY A 356 -40.29 -0.95 21.38
CA GLY A 356 -39.13 -0.09 21.14
C GLY A 356 -39.34 1.38 21.53
N SER A 357 -40.34 1.67 22.38
CA SER A 357 -40.62 3.02 22.89
C SER A 357 -39.63 3.43 23.98
N ASN A 358 -39.20 2.46 24.80
CA ASN A 358 -38.17 2.59 25.82
C ASN A 358 -37.16 1.45 25.67
N TYR A 359 -35.88 1.71 25.97
CA TYR A 359 -34.85 0.66 25.95
C TYR A 359 -34.71 -0.05 27.30
N LEU A 360 -35.17 0.59 28.37
CA LEU A 360 -35.13 0.06 29.71
C LEU A 360 -36.40 0.47 30.45
N VAL A 361 -37.03 -0.47 31.12
CA VAL A 361 -38.10 -0.21 32.09
C VAL A 361 -37.66 -0.72 33.45
N PHE A 362 -37.92 0.07 34.49
CA PHE A 362 -37.79 -0.40 35.86
C PHE A 362 -39.13 -0.31 36.60
N GLU A 363 -39.41 -1.37 37.35
CA GLU A 363 -40.66 -1.59 38.06
C GLU A 363 -40.40 -1.65 39.57
N PHE A 364 -41.14 -0.84 40.32
CA PHE A 364 -41.30 -0.96 41.76
C PHE A 364 -42.63 -1.61 42.07
N ARG A 365 -42.59 -2.74 42.79
CA ARG A 365 -43.76 -3.48 43.24
C ARG A 365 -44.40 -2.84 44.47
N ASP A 366 -45.57 -3.38 44.86
CA ASP A 366 -46.34 -2.87 45.99
C ASP A 366 -45.53 -2.93 47.30
N ASN A 367 -45.64 -1.86 48.10
CA ASN A 367 -44.91 -1.71 49.36
C ASN A 367 -43.38 -1.87 49.21
N PHE A 368 -42.80 -1.54 48.05
CA PHE A 368 -41.36 -1.62 47.79
C PHE A 368 -40.55 -0.96 48.90
N SER A 369 -40.92 0.25 49.35
CA SER A 369 -40.13 0.97 50.36
C SER A 369 -40.06 0.24 51.71
N ASN A 370 -41.18 -0.31 52.19
CA ASN A 370 -41.22 -1.08 53.44
C ASN A 370 -40.48 -2.43 53.30
N ASN A 371 -40.65 -3.10 52.17
CA ASN A 371 -39.98 -4.38 51.87
C ASN A 371 -38.46 -4.20 51.68
N PHE A 372 -38.04 -3.06 51.13
CA PHE A 372 -36.63 -2.69 51.02
C PHE A 372 -36.03 -2.37 52.39
N GLU A 373 -36.74 -1.62 53.24
CA GLU A 373 -36.28 -1.29 54.58
C GLU A 373 -36.13 -2.54 55.46
N THR A 374 -37.15 -3.41 55.50
CA THR A 374 -37.10 -4.70 56.23
C THR A 374 -35.95 -5.59 55.75
N ARG A 375 -35.67 -5.60 54.44
CA ARG A 375 -34.52 -6.33 53.88
C ARG A 375 -33.17 -5.74 54.32
N VAL A 376 -33.07 -4.43 54.48
CA VAL A 376 -31.85 -3.75 54.96
C VAL A 376 -31.68 -3.92 56.48
N THR A 377 -32.76 -3.95 57.27
CA THR A 377 -32.70 -4.07 58.73
C THR A 377 -32.55 -5.51 59.21
N ASP A 378 -33.30 -6.45 58.62
CA ASP A 378 -33.49 -7.78 59.21
C ASP A 378 -32.63 -8.87 58.52
N MET A 379 -31.93 -8.52 57.43
CA MET A 379 -30.93 -9.23 56.60
C MET A 379 -31.01 -10.78 56.45
N PHE A 380 -31.17 -11.54 57.53
CA PHE A 380 -31.28 -13.00 57.58
C PHE A 380 -32.71 -13.53 57.84
N ASP A 381 -33.63 -12.73 58.39
CA ASP A 381 -34.99 -13.16 58.78
C ASP A 381 -36.11 -12.64 57.87
N ALA A 382 -35.77 -11.96 56.76
CA ALA A 382 -36.75 -11.41 55.83
C ALA A 382 -37.53 -12.53 55.10
N SER A 383 -38.85 -12.38 55.00
CA SER A 383 -39.71 -13.32 54.26
C SER A 383 -39.37 -13.32 52.75
N ASN A 384 -39.53 -14.46 52.07
CA ASN A 384 -39.29 -14.56 50.62
C ASN A 384 -40.11 -13.53 49.81
N GLU A 385 -41.32 -13.20 50.28
CA GLU A 385 -42.20 -12.20 49.67
C GLU A 385 -41.67 -10.77 49.86
N SER A 386 -41.13 -10.46 51.05
CA SER A 386 -40.44 -9.19 51.32
C SER A 386 -39.17 -9.05 50.49
N ILE A 387 -38.45 -10.15 50.25
CA ILE A 387 -37.26 -10.16 49.39
C ILE A 387 -37.66 -9.89 47.93
N GLU A 388 -38.69 -10.57 47.41
CA GLU A 388 -39.13 -10.42 46.02
C GLU A 388 -39.70 -9.03 45.75
N ASN A 389 -40.53 -8.51 46.65
CA ASN A 389 -41.16 -7.19 46.49
C ASN A 389 -40.23 -6.02 46.87
N GLY A 390 -39.10 -6.29 47.52
CA GLY A 390 -38.03 -5.33 47.83
C GLY A 390 -36.93 -5.27 46.75
N ILE A 391 -37.16 -5.88 45.58
CA ILE A 391 -36.24 -5.87 44.43
C ILE A 391 -36.76 -4.92 43.35
N ILE A 392 -35.85 -4.20 42.71
CA ILE A 392 -36.17 -3.42 41.50
C ILE A 392 -36.10 -4.38 40.31
N HIS A 393 -37.24 -4.58 39.63
CA HIS A 393 -37.30 -5.39 38.42
C HIS A 393 -36.93 -4.54 37.22
N LEU A 394 -35.89 -4.95 36.48
CA LEU A 394 -35.47 -4.28 35.26
C LEU A 394 -35.87 -5.09 34.04
N TYR A 395 -36.48 -4.45 33.06
CA TYR A 395 -36.79 -4.99 31.76
C TYR A 395 -35.95 -4.26 30.73
N VAL A 396 -34.94 -4.93 30.18
CA VAL A 396 -33.98 -4.30 29.25
C VAL A 396 -34.13 -4.88 27.86
N ASP A 397 -34.12 -4.00 26.85
CA ASP A 397 -33.99 -4.39 25.44
C ASP A 397 -32.52 -4.37 25.03
N PHE A 398 -32.00 -5.55 24.68
CA PHE A 398 -30.64 -5.73 24.15
C PHE A 398 -30.57 -5.82 22.63
N SER A 399 -31.68 -5.59 21.90
CA SER A 399 -31.69 -5.53 20.43
C SER A 399 -30.64 -4.55 19.89
N ASN A 400 -30.39 -3.46 20.63
CA ASN A 400 -29.18 -2.65 20.50
C ASN A 400 -28.32 -2.79 21.76
N ILE A 401 -27.34 -3.70 21.69
CA ILE A 401 -26.44 -4.04 22.82
C ILE A 401 -25.73 -2.80 23.42
N HIS A 402 -25.44 -1.79 22.59
CA HIS A 402 -24.75 -0.58 23.04
C HIS A 402 -25.65 0.31 23.90
N ILE A 403 -26.90 0.52 23.46
CA ILE A 403 -27.87 1.33 24.21
C ILE A 403 -28.28 0.59 25.48
N GLY A 404 -28.52 -0.72 25.40
CA GLY A 404 -28.87 -1.55 26.56
C GLY A 404 -27.80 -1.50 27.65
N TYR A 405 -26.52 -1.64 27.29
CA TYR A 405 -25.43 -1.55 28.27
C TYR A 405 -25.29 -0.16 28.88
N MET A 406 -25.36 0.92 28.07
CA MET A 406 -25.31 2.29 28.60
C MET A 406 -26.51 2.58 29.51
N ALA A 407 -27.70 2.07 29.18
CA ALA A 407 -28.89 2.19 30.02
C ALA A 407 -28.68 1.53 31.39
N VAL A 408 -28.18 0.29 31.42
CA VAL A 408 -27.85 -0.42 32.67
C VAL A 408 -26.76 0.33 33.45
N LYS A 409 -25.71 0.82 32.78
CA LYS A 409 -24.63 1.60 33.43
C LYS A 409 -25.17 2.87 34.10
N TYR A 410 -26.02 3.65 33.43
CA TYR A 410 -26.62 4.85 34.02
C TYR A 410 -27.54 4.51 35.19
N LEU A 411 -28.30 3.42 35.08
CA LEU A 411 -29.16 2.96 36.17
C LEU A 411 -28.33 2.54 37.39
N LEU A 412 -27.27 1.74 37.21
CA LEU A 412 -26.36 1.35 38.29
C LEU A 412 -25.65 2.56 38.92
N THR A 413 -25.27 3.54 38.10
CA THR A 413 -24.68 4.80 38.60
C THR A 413 -25.69 5.59 39.43
N GLY A 414 -26.95 5.65 39.00
CA GLY A 414 -28.04 6.23 39.78
C GLY A 414 -28.28 5.47 41.07
N TYR A 415 -28.29 4.13 41.02
CA TYR A 415 -28.42 3.27 42.19
C TYR A 415 -27.32 3.52 43.22
N ASN A 416 -26.06 3.62 42.81
CA ASN A 416 -24.96 3.94 43.72
C ASN A 416 -25.18 5.32 44.39
N LYS A 417 -25.61 6.33 43.63
CA LYS A 417 -25.97 7.65 44.20
C LYS A 417 -27.17 7.56 45.16
N PHE A 418 -28.15 6.71 44.87
CA PHE A 418 -29.27 6.42 45.76
C PHE A 418 -28.79 5.81 47.08
N ILE A 419 -27.93 4.80 47.03
CA ILE A 419 -27.35 4.17 48.22
C ILE A 419 -26.52 5.16 49.04
N ASP A 420 -25.73 6.01 48.39
CA ASP A 420 -24.97 7.07 49.06
C ASP A 420 -25.90 8.06 49.79
N LYS A 421 -26.99 8.51 49.14
CA LYS A 421 -28.00 9.39 49.75
C LYS A 421 -28.72 8.70 50.92
N LEU A 422 -29.05 7.42 50.78
CA LEU A 422 -29.73 6.63 51.81
C LEU A 422 -28.82 6.41 53.02
N GLY A 423 -27.53 6.14 52.80
CA GLY A 423 -26.51 6.06 53.86
C GLY A 423 -26.39 7.35 54.68
N LEU A 424 -26.45 8.51 54.00
CA LEU A 424 -26.47 9.81 54.67
C LEU A 424 -27.73 10.02 55.52
N MET A 425 -28.91 9.60 55.04
CA MET A 425 -30.17 9.71 55.80
C MET A 425 -30.19 8.82 57.05
N LEU A 426 -29.59 7.62 56.98
CA LEU A 426 -29.56 6.67 58.08
C LEU A 426 -28.37 6.86 59.05
N ASN A 427 -27.53 7.89 58.83
CA ASN A 427 -26.33 8.19 59.63
C ASN A 427 -25.38 6.97 59.77
N LYS A 428 -25.34 6.10 58.76
CA LYS A 428 -24.49 4.91 58.69
C LYS A 428 -23.44 5.12 57.60
N THR A 429 -22.16 5.08 57.96
CA THR A 429 -21.05 5.42 57.06
C THR A 429 -20.77 4.40 55.97
N ARG A 430 -21.29 3.17 56.09
CA ARG A 430 -21.24 2.13 55.04
C ARG A 430 -22.45 1.20 55.16
N ILE A 431 -23.40 1.32 54.23
CA ILE A 431 -24.36 0.25 53.96
C ILE A 431 -23.62 -0.74 53.05
N SER A 432 -23.55 -2.02 53.46
CA SER A 432 -22.75 -3.05 52.80
C SER A 432 -23.07 -3.19 51.31
N GLU A 433 -22.04 -3.28 50.46
CA GLU A 433 -22.12 -3.59 49.01
C GLU A 433 -22.81 -4.95 48.71
N GLN A 434 -23.08 -5.78 49.73
CA GLN A 434 -23.75 -7.08 49.60
C GLN A 434 -25.28 -6.99 49.41
N LEU A 435 -25.87 -5.79 49.44
CA LEU A 435 -27.29 -5.57 49.14
C LEU A 435 -27.53 -5.49 47.63
N SER A 436 -27.37 -6.59 46.88
CA SER A 436 -27.74 -6.60 45.46
C SER A 436 -29.27 -6.55 45.31
N THR A 437 -29.87 -5.36 45.24
CA THR A 437 -31.35 -5.19 45.23
C THR A 437 -31.94 -5.02 43.84
N ILE A 438 -31.15 -5.22 42.79
CA ILE A 438 -31.59 -5.08 41.40
C ILE A 438 -31.63 -6.48 40.78
N ASN A 439 -32.79 -6.86 40.24
CA ASN A 439 -32.94 -8.09 39.47
C ASN A 439 -33.19 -7.73 38.00
N ILE A 440 -32.31 -8.20 37.13
CA ILE A 440 -32.34 -7.92 35.71
C ILE A 440 -33.14 -9.01 35.01
N ILE A 441 -34.28 -8.63 34.44
CA ILE A 441 -35.16 -9.50 33.65
C ILE A 441 -35.01 -9.10 32.18
N GLU A 442 -34.50 -10.02 31.37
CA GLU A 442 -34.33 -9.80 29.94
C GLU A 442 -35.68 -9.96 29.21
N VAL A 443 -36.02 -9.01 28.32
CA VAL A 443 -37.25 -9.07 27.52
C VAL A 443 -37.01 -9.59 26.10
N PHE A 444 -35.81 -9.37 25.54
CA PHE A 444 -35.44 -9.82 24.20
C PHE A 444 -34.02 -10.41 24.16
N ASN A 445 -33.91 -11.59 23.53
CA ASN A 445 -32.72 -12.44 23.31
C ASN A 445 -31.35 -11.83 23.67
N GLY A 446 -30.74 -12.30 24.75
CA GLY A 446 -29.31 -12.12 24.99
C GLY A 446 -28.83 -12.68 26.32
N ASP A 447 -28.37 -13.93 26.34
CA ASP A 447 -27.77 -14.62 27.49
C ASP A 447 -26.68 -13.76 28.18
N LEU A 448 -26.99 -13.18 29.36
CA LEU A 448 -26.12 -12.26 30.10
C LEU A 448 -24.76 -12.86 30.53
N SER A 449 -24.62 -14.19 30.45
CA SER A 449 -23.43 -14.92 30.91
C SER A 449 -22.15 -14.65 30.10
N LYS A 450 -22.22 -13.92 28.98
CA LYS A 450 -21.08 -13.72 28.07
C LYS A 450 -20.73 -12.27 27.73
N VAL A 451 -21.31 -11.28 28.40
CA VAL A 451 -21.21 -9.90 27.91
C VAL A 451 -20.64 -8.97 28.96
N GLY A 452 -19.33 -8.81 28.90
CA GLY A 452 -18.66 -7.62 29.38
C GLY A 452 -17.61 -7.21 28.36
N VAL A 453 -17.17 -5.95 28.41
CA VAL A 453 -15.83 -5.56 27.94
C VAL A 453 -15.71 -5.25 26.42
N THR A 454 -16.79 -4.86 25.71
CA THR A 454 -16.66 -4.52 24.26
C THR A 454 -16.41 -3.03 23.99
N PHE A 455 -17.02 -2.10 24.74
CA PHE A 455 -17.07 -0.69 24.31
C PHE A 455 -15.90 0.18 24.78
N MET A 456 -15.33 -0.08 25.97
CA MET A 456 -14.13 0.64 26.45
C MET A 456 -12.84 0.25 25.67
N PHE A 457 -12.97 -0.68 24.71
CA PHE A 457 -11.86 -1.37 24.05
C PHE A 457 -11.71 -0.93 22.60
N LEU A 458 -12.80 -0.62 21.89
CA LEU A 458 -12.75 -0.41 20.45
C LEU A 458 -12.00 0.89 20.03
N GLY A 459 -12.16 1.96 20.80
CA GLY A 459 -11.64 3.30 20.49
C GLY A 459 -10.13 3.35 20.25
N PRO A 460 -9.31 3.01 21.25
CA PRO A 460 -7.86 3.07 21.11
C PRO A 460 -7.31 2.07 20.07
N GLN A 461 -7.99 0.94 19.86
CA GLN A 461 -7.49 -0.16 19.02
C GLN A 461 -7.72 0.07 17.53
N MET A 462 -8.83 0.71 17.18
CA MET A 462 -9.13 1.13 15.79
C MET A 462 -8.17 2.21 15.29
N PHE A 463 -7.58 3.01 16.17
CA PHE A 463 -6.53 3.95 15.80
C PHE A 463 -5.31 3.21 15.19
N ILE A 464 -4.83 2.15 15.86
CA ILE A 464 -3.69 1.34 15.38
C ILE A 464 -3.98 0.80 14.00
N PHE A 465 -5.21 0.32 13.85
CA PHE A 465 -5.70 -0.26 12.63
C PHE A 465 -5.75 0.75 11.48
N MET A 466 -6.27 1.97 11.72
CA MET A 466 -6.30 3.03 10.70
C MET A 466 -4.90 3.44 10.26
N GLU A 467 -3.96 3.63 11.18
CA GLU A 467 -2.59 4.00 10.83
C GLU A 467 -1.88 2.93 10.01
N PHE A 468 -2.07 1.65 10.37
CA PHE A 468 -1.55 0.52 9.62
C PHE A 468 -2.04 0.51 8.16
N ILE A 469 -3.34 0.77 7.94
CA ILE A 469 -3.94 0.80 6.60
C ILE A 469 -3.40 1.94 5.76
N TRP A 470 -3.31 3.14 6.34
CA TRP A 470 -2.78 4.28 5.62
C TRP A 470 -1.32 4.04 5.19
N GLY A 471 -0.50 3.47 6.09
CA GLY A 471 0.87 3.08 5.76
C GLY A 471 0.97 2.05 4.63
N MET A 472 0.06 1.07 4.62
CA MET A 472 -0.04 0.08 3.53
C MET A 472 -0.38 0.74 2.19
N LEU A 473 -1.45 1.53 2.14
CA LEU A 473 -1.97 2.15 0.92
C LEU A 473 -0.95 3.08 0.27
N LEU A 474 -0.28 3.91 1.08
CA LEU A 474 0.75 4.85 0.61
C LEU A 474 1.91 4.11 -0.06
N SER A 475 2.48 3.13 0.65
CA SER A 475 3.61 2.33 0.18
C SER A 475 3.26 1.60 -1.11
N ALA A 476 2.07 0.98 -1.15
CA ALA A 476 1.66 0.20 -2.30
C ALA A 476 1.39 1.09 -3.53
N PHE A 477 0.75 2.24 -3.35
CA PHE A 477 0.44 3.17 -4.44
C PHE A 477 1.69 3.72 -5.13
N ILE A 478 2.69 4.19 -4.36
CA ILE A 478 3.94 4.74 -4.90
C ILE A 478 4.64 3.71 -5.78
N MET A 479 4.77 2.47 -5.27
CA MET A 479 5.49 1.42 -5.96
C MET A 479 4.78 0.96 -7.23
N VAL A 480 3.46 0.83 -7.20
CA VAL A 480 2.68 0.45 -8.39
C VAL A 480 2.74 1.53 -9.45
N ASN A 481 2.70 2.81 -9.08
CA ASN A 481 2.84 3.92 -10.03
C ASN A 481 4.22 3.92 -10.74
N ASP A 482 5.29 3.57 -10.03
CA ASP A 482 6.63 3.43 -10.63
C ASP A 482 6.73 2.20 -11.55
N LYS A 483 5.97 1.14 -11.26
CA LYS A 483 5.86 -0.06 -12.10
C LYS A 483 5.04 0.20 -13.37
N SER A 484 3.90 0.90 -13.25
CA SER A 484 3.00 1.19 -14.36
C SER A 484 3.59 2.17 -15.38
N THR A 485 4.53 3.03 -14.97
CA THR A 485 5.24 3.98 -15.83
C THR A 485 6.54 3.40 -16.43
N ASN A 486 6.82 2.11 -16.21
CA ASN A 486 8.05 1.40 -16.58
C ASN A 486 9.36 2.04 -16.09
N VAL A 487 9.29 3.04 -15.19
CA VAL A 487 10.47 3.70 -14.65
C VAL A 487 11.29 2.73 -13.80
N MET A 488 10.62 1.85 -13.06
CA MET A 488 11.26 0.79 -12.28
C MET A 488 12.17 -0.09 -13.14
N ASN A 489 11.70 -0.52 -14.32
CA ASN A 489 12.48 -1.34 -15.23
C ASN A 489 13.74 -0.62 -15.71
N ARG A 490 13.63 0.67 -16.05
CA ARG A 490 14.77 1.49 -16.49
C ARG A 490 15.82 1.65 -15.39
N VAL A 491 15.38 1.84 -14.14
CA VAL A 491 16.25 1.93 -12.96
C VAL A 491 16.98 0.60 -12.70
N PHE A 492 16.33 -0.54 -12.91
CA PHE A 492 17.01 -1.84 -12.78
C PHE A 492 18.05 -2.07 -13.88
N VAL A 493 17.78 -1.61 -15.12
CA VAL A 493 18.77 -1.71 -16.21
C VAL A 493 20.01 -0.87 -15.95
N SER A 494 19.88 0.28 -15.30
CA SER A 494 21.04 1.11 -14.90
C SER A 494 21.89 0.47 -13.79
N GLY A 495 21.49 -0.69 -13.28
CA GLY A 495 22.25 -1.53 -12.34
C GLY A 495 21.77 -1.46 -10.89
N VAL A 496 20.73 -0.68 -10.60
CA VAL A 496 20.18 -0.58 -9.24
C VAL A 496 19.53 -1.90 -8.87
N THR A 497 19.86 -2.43 -7.69
CA THR A 497 19.30 -3.71 -7.24
C THR A 497 17.89 -3.53 -6.69
N GLU A 498 17.09 -4.60 -6.71
CA GLU A 498 15.75 -4.61 -6.10
C GLU A 498 15.82 -4.26 -4.61
N TYR A 499 16.86 -4.72 -3.91
CA TYR A 499 17.09 -4.43 -2.50
C TYR A 499 17.40 -2.95 -2.24
N GLU A 500 18.20 -2.31 -3.10
CA GLU A 500 18.48 -0.87 -3.01
C GLU A 500 17.21 -0.05 -3.18
N TYR A 501 16.40 -0.42 -4.19
CA TYR A 501 15.15 0.24 -4.49
C TYR A 501 14.14 0.12 -3.34
N MET A 502 13.92 -1.11 -2.86
CA MET A 502 13.01 -1.39 -1.75
C MET A 502 13.50 -0.75 -0.44
N GLY A 503 14.80 -0.81 -0.16
CA GLY A 503 15.39 -0.23 1.04
C GLY A 503 15.18 1.29 1.12
N ALA A 504 15.45 2.01 0.03
CA ALA A 504 15.20 3.45 -0.03
C ALA A 504 13.70 3.79 0.13
N HIS A 505 12.82 2.97 -0.47
CA HIS A 505 11.38 3.13 -0.36
C HIS A 505 10.89 2.93 1.08
N ILE A 506 11.34 1.88 1.76
CA ILE A 506 11.01 1.58 3.17
C ILE A 506 11.52 2.70 4.09
N LEU A 507 12.75 3.18 3.89
CA LEU A 507 13.33 4.23 4.73
C LEU A 507 12.53 5.53 4.66
N ILE A 508 12.22 6.01 3.46
CA ILE A 508 11.53 7.29 3.29
C ILE A 508 10.06 7.19 3.71
N ASN A 509 9.36 6.12 3.33
CA ASN A 509 7.99 5.92 3.80
C ASN A 509 7.93 5.68 5.31
N GLY A 510 8.97 5.08 5.89
CA GLY A 510 9.18 4.98 7.33
C GLY A 510 9.21 6.37 7.98
N ILE A 511 10.04 7.29 7.47
CA ILE A 511 10.11 8.67 7.96
C ILE A 511 8.75 9.38 7.85
N ILE A 512 8.04 9.22 6.73
CA ILE A 512 6.69 9.77 6.55
C ILE A 512 5.73 9.19 7.59
N SER A 513 5.75 7.88 7.82
CA SER A 513 4.87 7.24 8.79
C SER A 513 5.18 7.65 10.22
N VAL A 514 6.47 7.82 10.58
CA VAL A 514 6.85 8.33 11.91
C VAL A 514 6.32 9.75 12.09
N GLY A 515 6.45 10.60 11.08
CA GLY A 515 5.87 11.95 11.13
C GLY A 515 4.34 11.92 11.29
N GLN A 516 3.65 11.05 10.55
CA GLN A 516 2.19 10.89 10.64
C GLN A 516 1.77 10.41 12.03
N VAL A 517 2.46 9.40 12.55
CA VAL A 517 2.25 8.83 13.88
C VAL A 517 2.53 9.87 14.96
N LEU A 518 3.57 10.69 14.84
CA LEU A 518 3.84 11.77 15.81
C LEU A 518 2.76 12.86 15.76
N LEU A 519 2.24 13.18 14.57
CA LEU A 519 1.18 14.16 14.41
C LEU A 519 -0.16 13.64 14.94
N SER A 520 -0.50 12.39 14.63
CA SER A 520 -1.69 11.72 15.16
C SER A 520 -1.57 11.55 16.67
N MET A 521 -0.38 11.23 17.20
CA MET A 521 -0.10 11.24 18.64
C MET A 521 -0.29 12.64 19.21
N LEU A 522 0.23 13.71 18.63
CA LEU A 522 0.03 15.06 19.17
C LEU A 522 -1.47 15.41 19.25
N PHE A 523 -2.23 15.05 18.22
CA PHE A 523 -3.67 15.26 18.20
C PHE A 523 -4.39 14.38 19.23
N VAL A 524 -3.97 13.12 19.36
CA VAL A 524 -4.47 12.21 20.37
C VAL A 524 -4.08 12.72 21.74
N PHE A 525 -2.82 13.02 22.10
CA PHE A 525 -2.34 13.55 23.38
C PHE A 525 -3.01 14.84 23.86
N VAL A 526 -3.37 15.76 22.94
CA VAL A 526 -4.21 16.93 23.28
C VAL A 526 -5.61 16.51 23.76
N VAL A 527 -6.03 15.29 23.45
CA VAL A 527 -7.33 14.69 23.75
C VAL A 527 -7.24 13.48 24.72
N PHE A 528 -6.17 12.65 24.72
CA PHE A 528 -5.85 11.41 25.48
C PHE A 528 -4.41 10.88 25.17
N ALA A 529 -3.70 10.21 26.09
CA ALA A 529 -2.28 9.78 25.92
C ALA A 529 -2.08 8.40 25.25
N VAL A 530 -1.29 8.27 24.14
CA VAL A 530 -1.11 6.98 23.39
C VAL A 530 0.18 6.91 22.52
N GLN A 531 0.79 5.71 22.34
CA GLN A 531 1.97 5.42 21.48
C GLN A 531 1.85 4.12 20.61
N GLN A 532 2.37 4.07 19.35
CA GLN A 532 1.94 3.15 18.25
C GLN A 532 3.03 2.68 17.24
N SER A 533 2.76 1.67 16.38
CA SER A 533 3.73 0.85 15.60
C SER A 533 3.64 0.90 14.05
N GLY A 534 4.79 0.85 13.33
CA GLY A 534 4.93 1.08 11.87
C GLY A 534 4.96 -0.13 10.90
N MET A 535 4.35 -1.27 11.22
CA MET A 535 4.46 -2.50 10.40
C MET A 535 3.69 -2.49 9.05
N GLY A 536 2.80 -1.52 8.81
CA GLY A 536 1.95 -1.47 7.59
C GLY A 536 2.71 -1.20 6.30
N ILE A 537 3.89 -0.60 6.37
CA ILE A 537 4.67 -0.28 5.17
C ILE A 537 5.15 -1.56 4.46
N PHE A 538 5.52 -2.58 5.23
CA PHE A 538 6.06 -3.84 4.70
C PHE A 538 4.99 -4.67 3.98
N THR A 539 3.79 -4.75 4.55
CA THR A 539 2.66 -5.48 3.95
C THR A 539 2.16 -4.82 2.67
N GLY A 540 2.08 -3.48 2.64
CA GLY A 540 1.74 -2.73 1.43
C GLY A 540 2.77 -2.93 0.31
N LEU A 541 4.06 -2.98 0.68
CA LEU A 541 5.16 -3.22 -0.26
C LEU A 541 5.09 -4.61 -0.89
N LEU A 542 4.78 -5.65 -0.11
CA LEU A 542 4.63 -7.02 -0.60
C LEU A 542 3.46 -7.15 -1.58
N LEU A 543 2.33 -6.49 -1.31
CA LEU A 543 1.17 -6.47 -2.22
C LEU A 543 1.50 -5.79 -3.56
N ALA A 544 2.26 -4.69 -3.52
CA ALA A 544 2.65 -3.96 -4.73
C ALA A 544 3.65 -4.73 -5.62
N ILE A 545 4.46 -5.63 -5.05
CA ILE A 545 5.33 -6.50 -5.85
C ILE A 545 4.47 -7.49 -6.66
N ILE A 546 3.52 -8.13 -5.99
CA ILE A 546 2.68 -9.19 -6.56
C ILE A 546 1.70 -8.62 -7.59
N LEU A 547 1.04 -7.51 -7.26
CA LEU A 547 0.00 -6.92 -8.09
C LEU A 547 0.61 -5.94 -9.11
N ALA A 548 0.03 -5.89 -10.31
CA ALA A 548 0.48 -4.99 -11.38
C ALA A 548 -0.36 -3.71 -11.46
N ASP A 549 -1.66 -3.79 -11.13
CA ASP A 549 -2.62 -2.71 -11.33
C ASP A 549 -2.93 -1.96 -10.02
N PRO A 550 -2.95 -0.60 -10.03
CA PRO A 550 -3.28 0.20 -8.85
C PRO A 550 -4.65 -0.12 -8.25
N ILE A 551 -5.65 -0.40 -9.09
CA ILE A 551 -7.02 -0.71 -8.65
C ILE A 551 -7.04 -2.04 -7.89
N SER A 552 -6.36 -3.06 -8.42
CA SER A 552 -6.28 -4.37 -7.76
C SER A 552 -5.60 -4.28 -6.40
N VAL A 553 -4.62 -3.37 -6.24
CA VAL A 553 -3.97 -3.11 -4.94
C VAL A 553 -4.94 -2.50 -3.94
N VAL A 554 -5.74 -1.51 -4.36
CA VAL A 554 -6.75 -0.91 -3.49
C VAL A 554 -7.78 -1.96 -3.06
N VAL A 555 -8.29 -2.76 -4.00
CA VAL A 555 -9.26 -3.84 -3.69
C VAL A 555 -8.65 -4.86 -2.73
N ALA A 556 -7.44 -5.36 -3.02
CA ALA A 556 -6.77 -6.31 -2.14
C ALA A 556 -6.51 -5.74 -0.75
N THR A 557 -6.12 -4.46 -0.67
CA THR A 557 -5.91 -3.77 0.62
C THR A 557 -7.21 -3.65 1.39
N CYS A 558 -8.33 -3.32 0.73
CA CYS A 558 -9.66 -3.28 1.34
C CYS A 558 -10.13 -4.67 1.82
N SER A 559 -9.84 -5.74 1.06
CA SER A 559 -10.16 -7.11 1.49
C SER A 559 -9.34 -7.56 2.70
N ILE A 560 -8.02 -7.28 2.67
CA ILE A 560 -7.12 -7.55 3.79
C ILE A 560 -7.51 -6.72 5.00
N MET A 561 -7.95 -5.47 4.81
CA MET A 561 -8.48 -4.61 5.86
C MET A 561 -9.65 -5.27 6.59
N CYS A 562 -10.69 -5.73 5.87
CA CYS A 562 -11.84 -6.38 6.49
C CYS A 562 -11.44 -7.65 7.26
N MET A 563 -10.50 -8.43 6.72
CA MET A 563 -10.01 -9.65 7.38
C MET A 563 -9.20 -9.32 8.64
N VAL A 564 -8.27 -8.37 8.54
CA VAL A 564 -7.40 -7.99 9.65
C VAL A 564 -8.22 -7.35 10.77
N LEU A 565 -9.24 -6.54 10.45
CA LEU A 565 -10.13 -5.91 11.44
C LEU A 565 -10.83 -6.93 12.36
N THR A 566 -11.25 -8.05 11.78
CA THR A 566 -12.02 -9.09 12.49
C THR A 566 -11.11 -10.03 13.27
N ILE A 567 -9.93 -10.35 12.72
CA ILE A 567 -9.03 -11.35 13.30
C ILE A 567 -8.05 -10.76 14.34
N SER A 568 -7.68 -9.48 14.22
CA SER A 568 -6.62 -8.85 15.04
C SER A 568 -6.99 -8.52 16.49
N GLY A 569 -8.20 -8.89 16.95
CA GLY A 569 -8.64 -8.58 18.29
C GLY A 569 -9.37 -7.25 18.45
N VAL A 570 -9.46 -6.42 17.40
CA VAL A 570 -10.08 -5.08 17.46
C VAL A 570 -11.58 -5.18 17.70
N VAL A 571 -12.30 -5.90 16.83
CA VAL A 571 -13.77 -6.05 16.92
C VAL A 571 -14.16 -7.20 17.84
N TRP A 572 -13.39 -8.29 17.80
CA TRP A 572 -13.70 -9.53 18.50
C TRP A 572 -12.49 -10.05 19.27
N PRO A 573 -12.61 -10.46 20.54
CA PRO A 573 -11.47 -10.94 21.33
C PRO A 573 -10.83 -12.19 20.70
N ILE A 574 -9.50 -12.27 20.73
CA ILE A 574 -8.73 -13.33 20.04
C ILE A 574 -8.93 -14.69 20.72
N GLU A 575 -9.21 -14.66 22.02
CA GLU A 575 -9.45 -15.82 22.87
C GLU A 575 -10.69 -16.60 22.41
N THR A 576 -11.66 -15.94 21.78
CA THR A 576 -12.91 -16.57 21.34
C THR A 576 -12.93 -16.91 19.85
N ILE A 577 -11.86 -16.58 19.11
CA ILE A 577 -11.72 -16.93 17.70
C ILE A 577 -11.57 -18.45 17.56
N HIS A 578 -12.21 -19.01 16.52
CA HIS A 578 -12.09 -20.43 16.18
C HIS A 578 -10.60 -20.84 16.05
N PRO A 579 -10.18 -21.99 16.60
CA PRO A 579 -8.76 -22.38 16.67
C PRO A 579 -8.00 -22.29 15.35
N LEU A 580 -8.66 -22.65 14.24
CA LEU A 580 -8.08 -22.58 12.88
C LEU A 580 -7.62 -21.15 12.48
N TYR A 581 -8.34 -20.12 12.91
CA TYR A 581 -8.03 -18.71 12.60
C TYR A 581 -7.15 -18.04 13.66
N ARG A 582 -7.01 -18.65 14.85
CA ARG A 582 -6.19 -18.10 15.94
C ARG A 582 -4.71 -17.98 15.53
N PHE A 583 -4.19 -18.93 14.76
CA PHE A 583 -2.83 -18.83 14.19
C PHE A 583 -2.66 -17.63 13.26
N ILE A 584 -3.66 -17.37 12.40
CA ILE A 584 -3.65 -16.22 11.49
C ILE A 584 -3.68 -14.91 12.28
N ALA A 585 -4.44 -14.85 13.38
CA ALA A 585 -4.46 -13.71 14.28
C ALA A 585 -3.08 -13.40 14.85
N TYR A 586 -2.38 -14.39 15.39
CA TYR A 586 -1.03 -14.18 15.93
C TYR A 586 0.02 -13.85 14.86
N SER A 587 -0.17 -14.29 13.61
CA SER A 587 0.71 -13.92 12.50
C SER A 587 0.51 -12.48 12.01
N SER A 588 -0.62 -11.85 12.35
CA SER A 588 -0.91 -10.49 11.91
C SER A 588 -0.02 -9.48 12.65
N PRO A 589 0.64 -8.56 11.93
CA PRO A 589 1.60 -7.64 12.51
C PRO A 589 0.99 -6.59 13.45
N ILE A 590 -0.34 -6.45 13.45
CA ILE A 590 -1.03 -5.48 14.31
C ILE A 590 -1.57 -6.08 15.62
N THR A 591 -1.65 -7.40 15.72
CA THR A 591 -2.30 -8.09 16.85
C THR A 591 -1.58 -7.81 18.17
N ILE A 592 -0.25 -7.98 18.19
CA ILE A 592 0.58 -7.70 19.37
C ILE A 592 0.50 -6.21 19.74
N PRO A 593 0.74 -5.25 18.83
CA PRO A 593 0.54 -3.82 19.13
C PRO A 593 -0.82 -3.48 19.73
N ILE A 594 -1.91 -4.05 19.20
CA ILE A 594 -3.28 -3.83 19.69
C ILE A 594 -3.43 -4.36 21.13
N GLN A 595 -2.92 -5.55 21.43
CA GLN A 595 -3.01 -6.14 22.76
C GLN A 595 -2.12 -5.43 23.78
N SER A 596 -0.87 -5.11 23.41
CA SER A 596 0.02 -4.29 24.23
C SER A 596 -0.63 -2.97 24.59
N PHE A 597 -1.23 -2.32 23.60
CA PHE A 597 -1.87 -1.03 23.79
C PHE A 597 -3.14 -1.12 24.65
N ARG A 598 -3.94 -2.18 24.48
CA ARG A 598 -5.07 -2.50 25.36
C ARG A 598 -4.63 -2.66 26.82
N ASN A 599 -3.53 -3.40 27.06
CA ASN A 599 -3.02 -3.63 28.41
C ASN A 599 -2.58 -2.32 29.08
N ILE A 600 -1.89 -1.44 28.34
CA ILE A 600 -1.46 -0.13 28.86
C ILE A 600 -2.67 0.75 29.21
N MET A 601 -3.62 0.90 28.28
CA MET A 601 -4.74 1.84 28.46
C MET A 601 -5.78 1.39 29.48
N VAL A 602 -6.09 0.09 29.50
CA VAL A 602 -7.20 -0.43 30.33
C VAL A 602 -6.69 -0.91 31.68
N ARG A 603 -5.53 -1.58 31.72
CA ARG A 603 -4.98 -2.13 32.97
C ARG A 603 -4.03 -1.16 33.67
N GLY A 604 -3.63 -0.07 33.01
CA GLY A 604 -2.68 0.91 33.56
C GLY A 604 -1.24 0.39 33.64
N TRP A 605 -0.92 -0.68 32.91
CA TRP A 605 0.40 -1.29 32.93
C TRP A 605 1.46 -0.38 32.32
N THR A 606 2.67 -0.47 32.86
CA THR A 606 3.81 0.34 32.39
C THR A 606 4.58 -0.40 31.30
N PHE A 607 5.28 0.35 30.42
CA PHE A 607 6.09 -0.23 29.33
C PHE A 607 7.24 -1.12 29.82
N THR A 608 7.53 -1.13 31.12
CA THR A 608 8.55 -1.99 31.71
C THR A 608 8.04 -3.41 32.02
N GLU A 609 6.73 -3.65 31.98
CA GLU A 609 6.17 -4.97 32.23
C GLU A 609 6.28 -5.88 31.00
N PRO A 610 6.97 -7.04 31.09
CA PRO A 610 7.14 -7.96 29.97
C PRO A 610 5.81 -8.53 29.45
N ASP A 611 4.79 -8.61 30.32
CA ASP A 611 3.43 -9.06 29.98
C ASP A 611 2.68 -8.09 29.06
N VAL A 612 3.20 -6.87 28.85
CA VAL A 612 2.70 -5.95 27.83
C VAL A 612 3.07 -6.46 26.43
N TYR A 613 4.22 -7.11 26.26
CA TYR A 613 4.74 -7.57 24.96
C TYR A 613 4.51 -9.07 24.74
N HIS A 614 4.30 -9.83 25.81
CA HIS A 614 4.01 -11.26 25.75
C HIS A 614 2.51 -11.52 25.79
N VAL A 615 1.97 -11.95 24.65
CA VAL A 615 0.59 -12.45 24.59
C VAL A 615 0.63 -13.94 24.89
N PRO A 616 0.02 -14.42 26.00
CA PRO A 616 -0.06 -15.84 26.25
C PRO A 616 -0.85 -16.50 25.11
N VAL A 617 -0.20 -17.40 24.38
CA VAL A 617 -0.87 -18.26 23.40
C VAL A 617 -1.67 -19.27 24.21
N VAL A 618 -2.94 -18.96 24.44
CA VAL A 618 -3.88 -19.96 24.94
C VAL A 618 -4.10 -20.92 23.77
N ILE A 619 -3.49 -22.11 23.84
CA ILE A 619 -3.68 -23.18 22.86
C ILE A 619 -5.07 -23.76 23.03
#